data_AF-A0A976D4P2-F1
#
_entry.id   AF-A0A976D4P2-F1
#
_cell.length_a   1.000
_cell.length_b   1.000
_cell.length_c   1.000
_cell.angle_alpha   90.00
_cell.angle_beta   90.00
_cell.angle_gamma   90.00
#
_symmetry.space_group_name_H-M   'P 1'
#
loop_
_entity.id
_entity.type
_entity.pdbx_description
1 polymer ?
#
loop_
_entity_poly.entity_id
_entity_poly.type
_entity_poly.pdbx_seq_one_letter_code
_entity_poly.pdbx_strand_id
1 'polypeptide(L)'
;MGFKTYIMTLVLAVGGTTVLAQNPTTQAYVAQYKNIAQEEMRRTGVPASITLAQAIVESQSGTSPLVKRSNNHFGIKCKPEWTGPRTYHDDDERGECFRVYEEAT
;
A
#
# COMPACT_ATOMS: atom_id res chain seq x y z
N MET A 1 -34.39 47.60 -14.19
CA MET A 1 -33.83 46.45 -14.94
C MET A 1 -32.34 46.36 -14.60
N GLY A 2 -31.95 45.75 -13.47
CA GLY A 2 -30.53 45.90 -13.05
C GLY A 2 -30.04 45.23 -11.77
N PHE A 3 -30.82 44.41 -11.07
CA PHE A 3 -30.33 43.73 -9.85
C PHE A 3 -30.46 42.20 -9.88
N LYS A 4 -31.40 41.66 -10.67
CA LYS A 4 -31.62 40.20 -10.78
C LYS A 4 -30.57 39.48 -11.65
N THR A 5 -29.86 40.19 -12.53
CA THR A 5 -28.91 39.55 -13.47
C THR A 5 -27.57 39.19 -12.83
N TYR A 6 -27.17 39.82 -11.71
CA TYR A 6 -25.88 39.57 -11.06
C TYR A 6 -25.86 38.35 -10.14
N ILE A 7 -27.02 37.91 -9.64
CA ILE A 7 -27.11 36.74 -8.75
C ILE A 7 -27.01 35.43 -9.53
N MET A 8 -27.41 35.42 -10.81
CA MET A 8 -27.37 34.23 -11.65
C MET A 8 -25.99 33.97 -12.28
N THR A 9 -25.10 34.96 -12.29
CA THR A 9 -23.73 34.84 -12.79
C THR A 9 -22.69 34.44 -11.74
N LEU A 10 -23.04 34.40 -10.45
CA LEU A 10 -22.08 34.05 -9.38
C LEU A 10 -21.89 32.54 -9.16
N VAL A 11 -22.72 31.68 -9.78
CA VAL A 11 -22.73 30.22 -9.52
C VAL A 11 -21.91 29.42 -10.54
N LEU A 12 -21.41 30.03 -11.61
CA LEU A 12 -20.71 29.32 -12.70
C LEU A 12 -19.18 29.20 -12.55
N ALA A 13 -18.61 29.62 -11.43
CA ALA A 13 -17.15 29.63 -11.22
C ALA A 13 -16.65 28.55 -10.23
N VAL A 14 -17.45 27.52 -9.90
CA VAL A 14 -16.93 26.32 -9.22
C VAL A 14 -16.47 25.34 -10.29
N GLY A 15 -15.35 25.66 -10.92
CA GLY A 15 -14.63 24.70 -11.76
C GLY A 15 -14.28 23.48 -10.92
N GLY A 16 -14.76 22.31 -11.33
CA GLY A 16 -14.45 21.05 -10.68
C GLY A 16 -12.95 20.83 -10.67
N THR A 17 -12.32 20.97 -9.51
CA THR A 17 -10.94 20.55 -9.32
C THR A 17 -10.92 19.03 -9.40
N THR A 18 -10.36 18.48 -10.46
CA THR A 18 -10.05 17.05 -10.51
C THR A 18 -8.95 16.79 -9.49
N VAL A 19 -9.33 16.41 -8.27
CA VAL A 19 -8.38 15.95 -7.26
C VAL A 19 -7.78 14.65 -7.77
N LEU A 20 -6.48 14.66 -8.13
CA LEU A 20 -5.76 13.43 -8.42
C LEU A 20 -5.58 12.68 -7.08
N ALA A 21 -6.56 11.85 -6.73
CA ALA A 21 -6.56 11.06 -5.50
C ALA A 21 -5.50 9.95 -5.49
N GLN A 22 -4.84 9.68 -6.61
CA GLN A 22 -3.89 8.57 -6.72
C GLN A 22 -2.51 8.96 -6.22
N ASN A 23 -2.11 8.34 -5.10
CA ASN A 23 -0.79 8.47 -4.51
C ASN A 23 0.27 7.88 -5.47
N PRO A 24 1.27 8.65 -5.93
CA PRO A 24 2.29 8.16 -6.85
C PRO A 24 3.14 7.02 -6.27
N THR A 25 3.34 7.00 -4.94
CA THR A 25 4.03 5.90 -4.25
C THR A 25 3.24 4.59 -4.36
N THR A 26 1.91 4.65 -4.20
CA THR A 26 1.05 3.47 -4.34
C THR A 26 1.04 2.97 -5.78
N GLN A 27 1.02 3.87 -6.78
CA GLN A 27 1.10 3.48 -8.19
C GLN A 27 2.43 2.79 -8.50
N ALA A 28 3.55 3.32 -8.02
CA ALA A 28 4.87 2.70 -8.18
C ALA A 28 4.92 1.31 -7.52
N TYR A 29 4.36 1.18 -6.32
CA TYR A 29 4.26 -0.09 -5.61
C TYR A 29 3.45 -1.12 -6.40
N VAL A 30 2.28 -0.75 -6.92
CA VAL A 30 1.49 -1.63 -7.79
C VAL A 30 2.28 -2.01 -9.05
N ALA A 31 2.94 -1.05 -9.70
CA ALA A 31 3.73 -1.31 -10.89
C ALA A 31 4.86 -2.32 -10.64
N GLN A 32 5.50 -2.24 -9.46
CA GLN A 32 6.56 -3.14 -9.04
C GLN A 32 6.06 -4.56 -8.74
N TYR A 33 4.96 -4.69 -7.97
CA TYR A 33 4.54 -6.00 -7.44
C TYR A 33 3.40 -6.69 -8.21
N LYS A 34 2.78 -6.03 -9.21
CA LYS A 34 1.63 -6.60 -9.95
C LYS A 34 1.91 -7.96 -10.58
N ASN A 35 3.11 -8.19 -11.11
CA ASN A 35 3.44 -9.43 -11.80
C ASN A 35 3.53 -10.60 -10.80
N ILE A 36 4.16 -10.36 -9.65
CA ILE A 36 4.25 -11.33 -8.55
C ILE A 36 2.85 -11.64 -8.00
N ALA A 37 2.03 -10.62 -7.75
CA ALA A 37 0.66 -10.82 -7.29
C ALA A 37 -0.20 -11.60 -8.30
N GLN A 38 0.01 -11.42 -9.60
CA GLN A 38 -0.66 -12.20 -10.64
C GLN A 38 -0.19 -13.66 -10.67
N GLU A 39 1.09 -13.91 -10.44
CA GLU A 39 1.61 -15.27 -10.36
C GLU A 39 1.08 -16.00 -9.13
N GLU A 40 1.07 -15.33 -7.98
CA GLU A 40 0.49 -15.85 -6.75
C GLU A 40 -1.01 -16.09 -6.87
N MET A 41 -1.73 -15.26 -7.64
CA MET A 41 -3.12 -15.52 -7.98
C MET A 41 -3.30 -16.82 -8.76
N ARG A 42 -2.43 -17.13 -9.72
CA ARG A 42 -2.49 -18.40 -10.46
C ARG A 42 -2.16 -19.59 -9.56
N ARG A 43 -1.15 -19.43 -8.69
CA ARG A 43 -0.66 -20.48 -7.80
C ARG A 43 -1.65 -20.82 -6.69
N THR A 44 -2.31 -19.83 -6.11
CA THR A 44 -3.12 -19.96 -4.89
C THR A 44 -4.62 -19.81 -5.11
N GLY A 45 -5.03 -19.16 -6.20
CA GLY A 45 -6.41 -18.76 -6.46
C GLY A 45 -6.86 -17.46 -5.76
N VAL A 46 -6.01 -16.83 -4.95
CA VAL A 46 -6.33 -15.54 -4.31
C VAL A 46 -6.20 -14.42 -5.34
N PRO A 47 -7.23 -13.57 -5.57
CA PRO A 47 -7.14 -12.52 -6.58
C PRO A 47 -5.96 -11.57 -6.33
N ALA A 48 -5.19 -11.28 -7.39
CA ALA A 48 -4.01 -10.41 -7.31
C ALA A 48 -4.33 -9.03 -6.70
N SER A 49 -5.53 -8.53 -6.94
CA SER A 49 -6.03 -7.27 -6.38
C SER A 49 -6.16 -7.32 -4.84
N ILE A 50 -6.60 -8.44 -4.28
CA ILE A 50 -6.71 -8.61 -2.83
C ILE A 50 -5.32 -8.65 -2.20
N THR A 51 -4.41 -9.43 -2.77
CA THR A 51 -3.01 -9.50 -2.32
C THR A 51 -2.33 -8.13 -2.37
N LEU A 52 -2.44 -7.41 -3.48
CA LEU A 52 -1.88 -6.06 -3.62
C LEU A 52 -2.52 -5.07 -2.65
N ALA A 53 -3.84 -5.11 -2.47
CA ALA A 53 -4.52 -4.20 -1.56
C ALA A 53 -4.03 -4.38 -0.12
N GLN A 54 -3.92 -5.63 0.35
CA GLN A 54 -3.36 -5.90 1.68
C GLN A 54 -1.90 -5.45 1.75
N ALA A 55 -1.07 -5.83 0.78
CA ALA A 55 0.35 -5.47 0.80
C ALA A 55 0.57 -3.95 0.79
N ILE A 56 -0.28 -3.18 0.09
CA ILE A 56 -0.26 -1.71 0.12
C ILE A 56 -0.54 -1.16 1.51
N VAL A 57 -1.56 -1.68 2.19
CA VAL A 57 -1.97 -1.20 3.52
C VAL A 57 -0.90 -1.53 4.56
N GLU A 58 -0.51 -2.81 4.64
CA GLU A 58 0.43 -3.30 5.67
C GLU A 58 1.84 -2.72 5.51
N SER A 59 2.28 -2.47 4.28
CA SER A 59 3.63 -1.95 4.02
C SER A 59 3.69 -0.43 3.84
N GLN A 60 2.57 0.28 3.93
CA GLN A 60 2.45 1.69 3.55
C GLN A 60 2.97 1.93 2.12
N SER A 61 2.51 1.14 1.16
CA SER A 61 3.01 1.14 -0.22
C SER A 61 4.54 0.98 -0.29
N GLY A 62 5.11 0.08 0.50
CA GLY A 62 6.54 -0.22 0.51
C GLY A 62 7.41 0.77 1.29
N THR A 63 6.81 1.70 2.04
CA THR A 63 7.56 2.77 2.71
C THR A 63 7.79 2.53 4.20
N SER A 64 7.15 1.52 4.80
CA SER A 64 7.29 1.22 6.23
C SER A 64 8.73 0.87 6.63
N PRO A 65 9.17 1.19 7.86
CA PRO A 65 10.51 0.83 8.32
C PRO A 65 10.76 -0.68 8.31
N LEU A 66 9.73 -1.48 8.60
CA LEU A 66 9.84 -2.94 8.58
C LEU A 66 10.17 -3.43 7.17
N VAL A 67 9.37 -3.07 6.17
CA VAL A 67 9.56 -3.58 4.80
C VAL A 67 10.89 -3.14 4.20
N LYS A 68 11.32 -1.89 4.45
CA LYS A 68 12.61 -1.37 3.98
C LYS A 68 13.84 -2.12 4.53
N ARG A 69 13.71 -2.74 5.71
CA ARG A 69 14.81 -3.47 6.37
C ARG A 69 14.75 -4.98 6.17
N SER A 70 13.62 -5.51 5.70
CA SER A 70 13.34 -6.95 5.79
C SER A 70 12.62 -7.55 4.60
N ASN A 71 12.16 -6.73 3.63
CA ASN A 71 11.25 -7.14 2.56
C ASN A 71 9.98 -7.84 3.08
N ASN A 72 9.59 -7.61 4.34
CA ASN A 72 8.41 -8.22 4.95
C ASN A 72 7.20 -7.30 4.81
N HIS A 73 6.46 -7.49 3.71
CA HIS A 73 5.33 -6.64 3.34
C HIS A 73 4.09 -6.83 4.21
N PHE A 74 3.99 -7.97 4.91
CA PHE A 74 2.79 -8.39 5.63
C PHE A 74 2.99 -8.53 7.14
N GLY A 75 4.10 -8.01 7.68
CA GLY A 75 4.36 -8.08 9.13
C GLY A 75 4.48 -9.52 9.66
N ILE A 76 4.98 -10.46 8.85
CA ILE A 76 5.00 -11.87 9.26
C ILE A 76 5.99 -12.05 10.41
N LYS A 77 5.46 -12.39 11.59
CA LYS A 77 6.24 -12.67 12.80
C LYS A 77 7.06 -13.95 12.67
N CYS A 78 8.16 -14.00 13.39
CA CYS A 78 8.92 -15.23 13.57
C CYS A 78 8.07 -16.25 14.34
N LYS A 79 8.18 -17.51 13.94
CA LYS A 79 7.63 -18.65 14.66
C LYS A 79 8.75 -19.67 14.89
N PRO A 80 8.60 -20.69 15.76
CA PRO A 80 9.66 -21.65 16.05
C PRO A 80 10.27 -22.33 14.81
N GLU A 81 9.47 -22.55 13.76
CA GLU A 81 9.89 -23.13 12.49
C GLU A 81 10.71 -22.20 11.59
N TRP A 82 10.76 -20.90 11.90
CA TRP A 82 11.49 -19.93 11.09
C TRP A 82 12.99 -19.98 11.40
N THR A 83 13.77 -20.53 10.48
CA THR A 83 15.24 -20.64 10.58
C THR A 83 15.98 -19.58 9.77
N GLY A 84 15.26 -18.77 8.99
CA GLY A 84 15.84 -17.71 8.16
C GLY A 84 16.23 -16.45 8.93
N PRO A 85 16.70 -15.41 8.20
CA PRO A 85 17.09 -14.14 8.81
C PRO A 85 15.94 -13.46 9.55
N ARG A 86 16.26 -12.63 10.54
CA ARG A 86 15.31 -12.03 11.49
C ARG A 86 15.63 -10.57 11.70
N THR A 87 14.60 -9.77 11.96
CA THR A 87 14.71 -8.40 12.46
C THR A 87 13.79 -8.21 13.65
N TYR A 88 14.04 -7.18 14.45
CA TYR A 88 13.22 -6.86 15.61
C TYR A 88 12.62 -5.47 15.47
N HIS A 89 11.34 -5.34 15.81
CA HIS A 89 10.62 -4.08 15.79
C HIS A 89 9.58 -4.09 16.91
N ASP A 90 9.35 -2.92 17.50
CA ASP A 90 8.27 -2.75 18.48
C ASP A 90 7.02 -2.35 17.69
N ASP A 91 6.07 -3.28 17.51
CA ASP A 91 4.82 -3.08 16.76
C ASP A 91 3.62 -3.16 17.71
N ASP A 92 3.26 -4.38 18.15
CA ASP A 92 2.25 -4.65 19.17
C ASP A 92 2.88 -4.71 20.58
N GLU A 93 4.05 -5.35 20.68
CA GLU A 93 4.81 -5.57 21.91
C GLU A 93 6.29 -5.21 21.72
N ARG A 94 7.02 -5.08 22.84
CA ARG A 94 8.45 -4.80 22.78
C ARG A 94 9.25 -6.02 22.33
N GLY A 95 10.16 -5.81 21.40
CA GLY A 95 11.13 -6.81 20.97
C GLY A 95 10.53 -7.92 20.11
N GLU A 96 9.47 -7.63 19.35
CA GLU A 96 8.87 -8.63 18.49
C GLU A 96 9.80 -8.99 17.32
N CYS A 97 9.83 -10.29 17.01
CA CYS A 97 10.65 -10.84 15.94
C CYS A 97 9.85 -10.92 14.65
N PHE A 98 10.41 -10.40 13.57
CA PHE A 98 9.86 -10.48 12.22
C PHE A 98 10.80 -11.23 11.29
N ARG A 99 10.20 -11.95 10.34
CA ARG A 99 10.93 -12.63 9.26
C ARG A 99 11.59 -11.60 8.36
N VAL A 100 12.78 -11.91 7.87
CA VAL A 100 13.48 -11.15 6.83
C VAL A 100 13.59 -12.02 5.60
N TYR A 101 13.18 -11.47 4.47
CA TYR A 101 13.25 -12.12 3.16
C TYR A 101 14.34 -11.45 2.31
N GLU A 102 15.07 -12.25 1.54
CA GLU A 102 16.08 -11.73 0.61
C GLU A 102 15.43 -10.89 -0.48
N GLU A 103 14.30 -11.37 -0.99
CA GLU A 103 13.51 -10.73 -2.03
C GLU A 103 12.03 -10.72 -1.63
N ALA A 104 11.28 -9.77 -2.18
CA ALA A 104 9.82 -9.68 -2.02
C ALA A 104 9.09 -10.60 -3.01
N THR A 105 9.50 -11.87 -3.06
CA THR A 105 8.91 -12.93 -3.90
C THR A 105 7.56 -13.37 -3.40
#